data_AF-A0AAC8VDT6-F1
#
_entry.id   AF-A0AAC8VDT6-F1
#
_cell.length_a   1.000
_cell.length_b   1.000
_cell.length_c   1.000
_cell.angle_alpha   90.00
_cell.angle_beta   90.00
_cell.angle_gamma   90.00
#
_symmetry.space_group_name_H-M   'P 1'
#
loop_
_entity.id
_entity.type
_entity.pdbx_description
1 polymer ?
#
loop_
_entity_poly.entity_id
_entity_poly.type
_entity_poly.pdbx_seq_one_letter_code
_entity_poly.pdbx_strand_id
1 'polypeptide(L)'
;MDCKNEKKIIIVAIIIAIISGIAYYFHYQTVQEELAEQAQEEAALPKPTDYCLIIYQESADNGKTWHKVNVNNGQKPMFKAQCWKRYIQILDGLTARIDANGKWLSKTQYGNIIVHPSMYFADKPFELQDKVLVTQ
;
A
#
# COMPACT_ATOMS: atom_id res chain seq x y z
N MET A 1 -54.14 0.89 -8.66
CA MET A 1 -53.18 0.09 -7.88
C MET A 1 -53.72 -0.02 -6.47
N ASP A 2 -53.92 -1.23 -5.98
CA ASP A 2 -54.52 -1.52 -4.66
C ASP A 2 -53.70 -0.95 -3.50
N CYS A 3 -54.34 -0.13 -2.66
CA CYS A 3 -53.76 0.52 -1.46
C CYS A 3 -53.13 -0.50 -0.45
N LYS A 4 -53.48 -1.79 -0.56
CA LYS A 4 -52.93 -2.88 0.25
C LYS A 4 -51.51 -3.29 -0.16
N ASN A 5 -51.13 -3.10 -1.43
CA ASN A 5 -49.80 -3.45 -1.94
C ASN A 5 -48.75 -2.37 -1.62
N GLU A 6 -49.12 -1.08 -1.59
CA GLU A 6 -48.20 0.01 -1.17
C GLU A 6 -47.74 -0.14 0.28
N LYS A 7 -48.66 -0.47 1.21
CA LYS A 7 -48.31 -0.68 2.62
C LYS A 7 -47.33 -1.85 2.83
N LYS A 8 -47.45 -2.93 2.04
CA LYS A 8 -46.52 -4.07 2.10
C LYS A 8 -45.12 -3.69 1.60
N ILE A 9 -45.02 -2.88 0.54
CA ILE A 9 -43.74 -2.43 -0.02
C ILE A 9 -43.00 -1.53 0.99
N ILE A 10 -43.71 -0.62 1.67
CA ILE A 10 -43.13 0.26 2.70
C ILE A 10 -42.56 -0.56 3.87
N ILE A 11 -43.28 -1.58 4.35
CA ILE A 11 -42.82 -2.43 5.44
C ILE A 11 -41.55 -3.20 5.06
N VAL A 12 -41.50 -3.76 3.83
CA VAL A 12 -40.30 -4.47 3.34
C VAL A 12 -39.09 -3.53 3.22
N ALA A 13 -39.30 -2.31 2.74
CA ALA A 13 -38.22 -1.31 2.65
C ALA A 13 -37.63 -0.94 4.03
N ILE A 14 -38.48 -0.78 5.05
CA ILE A 14 -38.05 -0.49 6.42
C ILE A 14 -37.23 -1.65 7.00
N ILE A 15 -37.66 -2.89 6.78
CA ILE A 15 -36.93 -4.08 7.25
C ILE A 15 -35.53 -4.16 6.61
N ILE A 16 -35.42 -3.90 5.30
CA ILE A 16 -34.12 -3.90 4.60
C ILE A 16 -33.19 -2.81 5.14
N ALA A 17 -33.73 -1.61 5.41
CA ALA A 17 -32.95 -0.51 5.98
C ALA A 17 -32.44 -0.82 7.40
N ILE A 18 -33.23 -1.51 8.22
CA ILE A 18 -32.82 -1.96 9.56
C ILE A 18 -31.70 -3.01 9.46
N ILE A 19 -31.87 -4.01 8.59
CA ILE A 19 -30.87 -5.07 8.41
C ILE A 19 -29.54 -4.48 7.89
N SER A 20 -29.59 -3.55 6.94
CA SER A 20 -28.38 -2.91 6.42
C SER A 20 -27.68 -2.05 7.49
N GLY A 21 -28.44 -1.33 8.31
CA GLY A 21 -27.90 -0.55 9.43
C GLY A 21 -27.21 -1.42 10.49
N ILE A 22 -27.83 -2.55 10.85
CA ILE A 22 -27.24 -3.50 11.80
C ILE A 22 -25.98 -4.14 11.21
N ALA A 23 -26.01 -4.58 9.94
CA ALA A 23 -24.85 -5.16 9.28
C ALA A 23 -23.69 -4.14 9.18
N TYR A 24 -23.99 -2.88 8.86
CA TYR A 24 -22.99 -1.82 8.82
C TYR A 24 -22.39 -1.54 10.21
N TYR A 25 -23.21 -1.54 11.25
CA TYR A 25 -22.75 -1.34 12.62
C TYR A 25 -21.80 -2.45 13.07
N PHE A 26 -22.17 -3.72 12.87
CA PHE A 26 -21.29 -4.84 13.20
C PHE A 26 -20.00 -4.82 12.40
N HIS A 27 -20.07 -4.54 11.09
CA HIS A 27 -18.88 -4.42 10.26
C HIS A 27 -17.93 -3.32 10.77
N TYR A 28 -18.46 -2.14 11.09
CA TYR A 28 -17.67 -1.05 11.64
C TYR A 28 -17.03 -1.42 12.99
N GLN A 29 -17.76 -2.13 13.85
CA GLN A 29 -17.25 -2.58 15.14
C GLN A 29 -16.12 -3.60 14.98
N THR A 30 -16.27 -4.58 14.06
CA THR A 30 -15.21 -5.56 13.77
C THR A 30 -13.94 -4.90 13.25
N VAL A 31 -14.06 -3.88 12.37
CA VAL A 31 -12.89 -3.15 11.86
C VAL A 31 -12.18 -2.39 12.98
N GLN A 32 -12.92 -1.78 13.91
CA GLN A 32 -12.33 -1.10 15.06
C GLN A 32 -11.60 -2.05 16.00
N GLU A 33 -12.17 -3.23 16.24
CA GLU A 33 -11.56 -4.27 17.09
C GLU A 33 -10.27 -4.83 16.48
N GLU A 34 -10.26 -5.13 15.18
CA GLU A 34 -9.05 -5.56 14.46
C GLU A 34 -7.95 -4.49 14.48
N LEU A 35 -8.29 -3.20 14.31
CA LEU A 35 -7.33 -2.11 14.43
C LEU A 35 -6.75 -1.97 15.84
N ALA A 36 -7.60 -2.14 16.86
CA ALA A 36 -7.18 -2.07 18.26
C ALA A 36 -6.25 -3.24 18.63
N GLU A 37 -6.57 -4.44 18.18
CA GLU A 37 -5.74 -5.64 18.38
C GLU A 37 -4.38 -5.48 17.69
N GLN A 38 -4.35 -5.00 16.43
CA GLN A 38 -3.09 -4.69 15.74
C GLN A 38 -2.26 -3.63 16.48
N ALA A 39 -2.89 -2.56 16.97
CA ALA A 39 -2.19 -1.51 17.70
C ALA A 39 -1.61 -2.04 19.04
N GLN A 40 -2.34 -2.95 19.71
CA GLN A 40 -1.91 -3.56 20.96
C GLN A 40 -0.77 -4.57 20.74
N GLU A 41 -0.83 -5.36 19.66
CA GLU A 41 0.26 -6.24 19.23
C GLU A 41 1.51 -5.43 18.86
N GLU A 42 1.36 -4.33 18.11
CA GLU A 42 2.48 -3.43 17.79
C GLU A 42 3.07 -2.75 19.04
N ALA A 43 2.24 -2.42 20.04
CA ALA A 43 2.70 -1.84 21.30
C ALA A 43 3.44 -2.85 22.20
N ALA A 44 3.17 -4.14 22.05
CA ALA A 44 3.84 -5.22 22.77
C ALA A 44 5.21 -5.58 22.17
N LEU A 45 5.49 -5.17 20.92
CA LEU A 45 6.78 -5.41 20.29
C LEU A 45 7.88 -4.56 20.96
N PRO A 46 9.11 -5.09 21.08
CA PRO A 46 10.25 -4.31 21.53
C PRO A 46 10.45 -3.11 20.60
N LYS A 47 10.99 -2.00 21.10
CA LYS A 47 11.23 -0.82 20.25
C LYS A 47 12.08 -1.21 19.04
N PRO A 48 11.74 -0.74 17.83
CA PRO A 48 12.54 -1.03 16.66
C PRO A 48 13.91 -0.36 16.79
N THR A 49 14.95 -1.09 16.42
CA THR A 49 16.34 -0.61 16.44
C THR A 49 16.96 -0.58 15.05
N ASP A 50 16.41 -1.33 14.11
CA ASP A 50 16.93 -1.40 12.74
C ASP A 50 16.51 -0.16 11.94
N TYR A 51 17.42 0.34 11.12
CA TYR A 51 17.14 1.36 10.11
C TYR A 51 17.10 0.70 8.75
N CYS A 52 16.16 1.13 7.90
CA CYS A 52 15.94 0.48 6.63
C CYS A 52 15.68 1.47 5.50
N LEU A 53 16.49 1.35 4.44
CA LEU A 53 16.39 2.14 3.23
C LEU A 53 15.83 1.25 2.13
N ILE A 54 14.73 1.66 1.51
CA ILE A 54 14.16 0.98 0.34
C ILE A 54 14.11 1.97 -0.81
N ILE A 55 14.73 1.59 -1.93
CA ILE A 55 14.79 2.40 -3.14
C ILE A 55 14.39 1.58 -4.37
N TYR A 56 13.92 2.26 -5.40
CA TYR A 56 13.76 1.71 -6.74
C TYR A 56 13.98 2.81 -7.79
N GLN A 57 14.02 2.45 -9.07
CA GLN A 57 13.94 3.41 -10.17
C GLN A 57 12.60 3.32 -10.87
N GLU A 58 11.96 4.46 -11.15
CA GLU A 58 10.76 4.51 -11.98
C GLU A 58 10.92 5.34 -13.23
N SER A 59 10.13 4.98 -14.25
CA SER A 59 9.98 5.74 -15.48
C SER A 59 8.51 5.94 -15.82
N ALA A 60 8.12 7.18 -16.12
CA ALA A 60 6.79 7.53 -16.61
C ALA A 60 6.70 7.61 -18.14
N ASP A 61 7.85 7.58 -18.84
CA ASP A 61 7.97 7.86 -20.27
C ASP A 61 8.45 6.65 -21.10
N ASN A 62 8.08 5.45 -20.65
CA ASN A 62 8.42 4.18 -21.27
C ASN A 62 9.93 3.86 -21.25
N GLY A 63 10.62 4.23 -20.18
CA GLY A 63 12.02 3.91 -19.93
C GLY A 63 13.01 4.87 -20.58
N LYS A 64 12.58 6.06 -21.01
CA LYS A 64 13.48 7.08 -21.57
C LYS A 64 14.21 7.85 -20.47
N THR A 65 13.48 8.20 -19.40
CA THR A 65 14.04 8.81 -18.19
C THR A 65 13.73 7.95 -16.97
N TRP A 66 14.67 7.97 -16.02
CA TRP A 66 14.60 7.19 -14.79
C TRP A 66 14.80 8.10 -13.59
N HIS A 67 13.95 7.91 -12.58
CA HIS A 67 14.00 8.64 -11.33
C HIS A 67 14.17 7.66 -10.18
N LYS A 68 15.13 7.92 -9.29
CA LYS A 68 15.26 7.17 -8.04
C LYS A 68 14.11 7.58 -7.10
N VAL A 69 13.43 6.60 -6.54
CA VAL A 69 12.40 6.80 -5.52
C VAL A 69 12.85 6.15 -4.23
N ASN A 70 12.70 6.90 -3.13
CA ASN A 70 12.91 6.39 -1.78
C ASN A 70 11.55 6.05 -1.16
N VAL A 71 11.24 4.75 -1.04
CA VAL A 71 10.02 4.28 -0.36
C VAL A 71 10.15 4.43 1.15
N ASN A 72 11.37 4.22 1.65
CA ASN A 72 11.78 4.61 2.99
C ASN A 72 13.19 5.17 2.92
N ASN A 73 13.44 6.31 3.57
CA ASN A 73 14.73 6.97 3.57
C ASN A 73 15.68 6.47 4.68
N GLY A 74 15.26 5.49 5.49
CA GLY A 74 16.11 4.89 6.53
C GLY A 74 16.49 5.83 7.67
N GLN A 75 15.77 6.95 7.85
CA GLN A 75 16.05 7.89 8.95
C GLN A 75 15.39 7.51 10.27
N LYS A 76 14.27 6.79 10.20
CA LYS A 76 13.51 6.36 11.38
C LYS A 76 13.74 4.86 11.58
N PRO A 77 13.95 4.41 12.83
CA PRO A 77 14.03 3.01 13.12
C PRO A 77 12.68 2.34 12.85
N MET A 78 12.70 1.11 12.37
CA MET A 78 11.51 0.32 12.09
C MET A 78 11.78 -1.17 12.24
N PHE A 79 10.73 -1.97 12.34
CA PHE A 79 10.87 -3.42 12.38
C PHE A 79 11.32 -3.96 11.02
N LYS A 80 12.27 -4.93 11.03
CA LYS A 80 12.66 -5.70 9.84
C LYS A 80 11.46 -6.25 9.07
N ALA A 81 10.47 -6.79 9.78
CA ALA A 81 9.27 -7.35 9.18
C ALA A 81 8.45 -6.29 8.41
N GLN A 82 8.28 -5.09 8.97
CA GLN A 82 7.62 -3.98 8.28
C GLN A 82 8.39 -3.56 7.02
N CYS A 83 9.73 -3.61 7.07
CA CYS A 83 10.52 -3.30 5.88
C CYS A 83 10.40 -4.35 4.79
N TRP A 84 10.47 -5.63 5.14
CA TRP A 84 10.22 -6.73 4.21
C TRP A 84 8.83 -6.66 3.58
N LYS A 85 7.80 -6.36 4.37
CA LYS A 85 6.43 -6.18 3.87
C LYS A 85 6.37 -5.11 2.78
N ARG A 86 6.98 -3.95 3.00
CA ARG A 86 7.05 -2.88 1.99
C ARG A 86 7.86 -3.29 0.76
N TYR A 87 8.97 -4.00 0.95
CA TYR A 87 9.80 -4.44 -0.17
C TYR A 87 9.05 -5.43 -1.08
N ILE A 88 8.37 -6.42 -0.50
CA ILE A 88 7.57 -7.41 -1.25
C ILE A 88 6.45 -6.73 -2.04
N GLN A 89 5.75 -5.75 -1.46
CA GLN A 89 4.74 -4.97 -2.16
C GLN A 89 5.26 -4.25 -3.42
N ILE A 90 6.54 -3.83 -3.41
CA ILE A 90 7.19 -3.26 -4.59
C ILE A 90 7.50 -4.37 -5.60
N LEU A 91 7.98 -5.53 -5.14
CA LEU A 91 8.29 -6.67 -6.00
C LEU A 91 7.09 -7.17 -6.79
N ASP A 92 5.90 -7.15 -6.18
CA ASP A 92 4.64 -7.49 -6.87
C ASP A 92 4.38 -6.56 -8.07
N GLY A 93 4.94 -5.34 -8.07
CA GLY A 93 4.87 -4.37 -9.17
C GLY A 93 5.93 -4.53 -10.26
N LEU A 94 6.89 -5.45 -10.13
CA LEU A 94 8.08 -5.53 -11.00
C LEU A 94 7.98 -6.44 -12.20
N THR A 95 6.80 -6.93 -12.56
CA THR A 95 6.62 -7.78 -13.75
C THR A 95 6.90 -7.09 -15.09
N ALA A 96 7.73 -6.04 -15.14
CA ALA A 96 8.21 -5.32 -16.30
C ALA A 96 8.80 -6.28 -17.35
N ARG A 97 8.07 -6.45 -18.46
CA ARG A 97 8.54 -7.16 -19.67
C ARG A 97 8.53 -6.20 -20.86
N ILE A 98 9.46 -6.39 -21.78
CA ILE A 98 9.51 -5.66 -23.05
C ILE A 98 8.85 -6.54 -24.12
N ASP A 99 7.95 -5.97 -24.92
CA ASP A 99 7.36 -6.66 -26.08
C ASP A 99 8.32 -6.71 -27.27
N ALA A 100 7.90 -7.36 -28.35
CA ALA A 100 8.68 -7.47 -29.58
C ALA A 100 9.00 -6.11 -30.24
N ASN A 101 8.31 -5.02 -29.85
CA ASN A 101 8.48 -3.67 -30.38
C ASN A 101 9.28 -2.76 -29.43
N GLY A 102 9.87 -3.30 -28.36
CA GLY A 102 10.63 -2.50 -27.39
C GLY A 102 9.75 -1.73 -26.39
N LYS A 103 8.44 -2.01 -26.32
CA LYS A 103 7.53 -1.34 -25.39
C LYS A 103 7.39 -2.13 -24.10
N TRP A 104 7.41 -1.43 -22.98
CA TRP A 104 7.18 -2.06 -21.68
C TRP A 104 5.70 -2.41 -21.50
N LEU A 105 5.44 -3.69 -21.21
CA LEU A 105 4.12 -4.29 -21.09
C LEU A 105 3.56 -4.27 -19.66
N SER A 106 4.44 -4.30 -18.65
CA SER A 106 4.00 -4.24 -17.26
C SER A 106 4.36 -2.89 -16.68
N LYS A 107 3.29 -2.21 -16.29
CA LYS A 107 3.27 -0.91 -15.66
C LYS A 107 2.51 -1.05 -14.36
N THR A 108 2.84 -0.23 -13.38
CA THR A 108 2.03 -0.11 -12.17
C THR A 108 0.63 0.41 -12.51
N GLN A 109 -0.27 0.40 -11.52
CA GLN A 109 -1.59 1.03 -11.63
C GLN A 109 -1.54 2.51 -12.08
N TYR A 110 -0.41 3.19 -11.86
CA TYR A 110 -0.18 4.58 -12.26
C TYR A 110 0.48 4.73 -13.63
N GLY A 111 0.76 3.62 -14.33
CA GLY A 111 1.37 3.65 -15.66
C GLY A 111 2.91 3.74 -15.66
N ASN A 112 3.54 3.73 -14.48
CA ASN A 112 4.99 3.80 -14.34
C ASN A 112 5.63 2.41 -14.49
N ILE A 113 6.85 2.37 -15.03
CA ILE A 113 7.70 1.18 -15.02
C ILE A 113 8.58 1.27 -13.79
N ILE A 114 8.65 0.21 -12.98
CA ILE A 114 9.57 0.12 -11.84
C ILE A 114 10.67 -0.89 -12.19
N VAL A 115 11.91 -0.56 -11.84
CA VAL A 115 13.07 -1.45 -11.97
C VAL A 115 14.01 -1.31 -10.77
N HIS A 116 14.93 -2.26 -10.64
CA HIS A 116 16.03 -2.25 -9.67
C HIS A 116 15.60 -1.92 -8.22
N PRO A 117 14.63 -2.66 -7.64
CA PRO A 117 14.31 -2.51 -6.24
C PRO A 117 15.54 -2.91 -5.39
N SER A 118 15.86 -2.14 -4.36
CA SER A 118 16.85 -2.57 -3.38
C SER A 118 16.43 -2.17 -1.98
N MET A 119 16.88 -2.97 -1.02
CA MET A 119 16.63 -2.77 0.39
C MET A 119 17.92 -2.97 1.16
N TYR A 120 18.19 -2.05 2.08
CA TYR A 120 19.39 -2.04 2.91
C TYR A 120 18.98 -1.88 4.38
N PHE A 121 19.72 -2.55 5.26
CA PHE A 121 19.59 -2.41 6.70
C PHE A 121 20.86 -1.79 7.29
N ALA A 122 20.69 -1.02 8.36
CA ALA A 122 21.77 -0.44 9.12
C ALA A 122 21.41 -0.34 10.61
N ASP A 123 22.44 -0.30 11.46
CA ASP A 123 22.28 -0.09 12.90
C ASP A 123 22.14 1.40 13.28
N LYS A 124 22.33 2.29 12.30
CA LYS A 124 22.25 3.75 12.46
C LYS A 124 21.40 4.37 11.33
N PRO A 125 20.83 5.57 11.53
CA PRO A 125 20.11 6.27 10.48
C PRO A 125 20.95 6.43 9.22
N PHE A 126 20.32 6.23 8.07
CA PHE A 126 20.96 6.56 6.78
C PHE A 126 21.10 8.08 6.64
N GLU A 127 22.24 8.52 6.10
CA GLU A 127 22.44 9.94 5.81
C GLU A 127 21.47 10.41 4.72
N LEU A 128 21.01 11.66 4.81
CA LEU A 128 20.30 12.34 3.72
C LEU A 128 21.29 12.74 2.62
N GLN A 129 22.07 11.81 2.11
CA GLN A 129 22.84 12.00 0.90
C GLN A 129 22.22 11.15 -0.19
N ASP A 130 21.26 11.79 -0.88
CA ASP A 130 21.24 11.88 -2.34
C ASP A 130 19.92 12.51 -2.82
N LYS A 131 19.82 13.84 -2.69
CA LYS A 131 19.38 14.63 -3.86
C LYS A 131 20.55 14.66 -4.87
N VAL A 132 21.07 13.49 -5.25
CA VAL A 132 22.06 13.43 -6.31
C VAL A 132 21.25 13.46 -7.61
N LEU A 133 21.25 14.66 -8.18
CA LEU A 133 21.13 14.88 -9.61
C LEU A 133 21.74 13.68 -10.34
N VAL A 134 20.90 12.89 -10.99
CA VAL A 134 21.36 12.03 -12.07
C VAL A 134 21.70 12.98 -13.22
N THR A 135 22.93 13.48 -13.22
CA THR A 135 23.50 14.15 -14.37
C THR A 135 23.98 13.10 -15.36
N GLN A 136 23.36 13.18 -16.55
CA GLN A 136 23.71 12.65 -17.87
C GLN A 136 23.45 11.16 -18.14
#